data_AF-A0A535U368-F1
#
_entry.id   AF-A0A535U368-F1
#
_cell.length_a   1.000
_cell.length_b   1.000
_cell.length_c   1.000
_cell.angle_alpha   90.00
_cell.angle_beta   90.00
_cell.angle_gamma   90.00
#
_symmetry.space_group_name_H-M   'P 1'
#
loop_
_entity.id
_entity.type
_entity.pdbx_description
1 polymer ?
#
loop_
_entity_poly.entity_id
_entity_poly.type
_entity_poly.pdbx_seq_one_letter_code
_entity_poly.pdbx_strand_id
1 'polypeptide(L)'
;MRLARGLPAGVLLRCAIIVGATIGAYHYSFSTLLSGLPLQSPLAYLGLVPFIALLLAVVKGLVPHHDPDIEDRFVDYVIALPLLIAPLAMLLILPVHAAEYFWLWRLDVLSLPLFVAGAIALLFGVRVLWRLRWPVLYLLAAWPLPYVLFLTNWMGTFTDTTLAALRLVLRMVPAATPLAASDGSLFSIVHAGRPFVLSVASACAGVNGLAAFIVVGAAFATIVHGRLLNKGLWLALGMLLIWSLNIVRILLIFVAGGALGETFAIDGLHPIIGLVSFGLGVVLMILVLPFFRLTIEIPNSRGGHPEPMAPRAVRRRAMATPRAAVPVLLVVAVVAGLANANLAVFASTFSNLGPPRVGGLMPVSAQVSGWSLQQIATYPWSRPYFGAESTWIRYQYTWQPQAANQSGFRAADPVVLDVISTPDSSAFSIYGLEACYN
;
A
#
# COMPACT_ATOMS: atom_id res chain seq x y z
N MET A 1 17.18 14.40 -26.50
CA MET A 1 17.06 15.05 -25.18
C MET A 1 17.01 16.57 -25.32
N ARG A 2 15.81 17.16 -25.43
CA ARG A 2 15.55 18.61 -25.27
C ARG A 2 14.36 18.78 -24.32
N LEU A 3 14.45 18.13 -23.15
CA LEU A 3 13.33 17.93 -22.22
C LEU A 3 13.14 19.07 -21.21
N ALA A 4 13.87 20.18 -21.33
CA ALA A 4 13.71 21.33 -20.45
C ALA A 4 13.98 22.64 -21.21
N ARG A 5 12.97 23.17 -21.93
CA ARG A 5 12.81 24.63 -21.88
C ARG A 5 12.37 24.91 -20.45
N GLY A 6 13.29 25.41 -19.63
CA GLY A 6 13.15 25.49 -18.18
C GLY A 6 11.79 26.06 -17.79
N LEU A 7 11.04 25.28 -17.01
CA LEU A 7 9.89 25.80 -16.28
C LEU A 7 10.33 27.07 -15.54
N PRO A 8 9.50 28.13 -15.51
CA PRO A 8 9.88 29.35 -14.81
C PRO A 8 10.23 29.02 -13.36
N ALA A 9 11.32 29.60 -12.84
CA ALA A 9 11.86 29.28 -11.51
C ALA A 9 10.79 29.34 -10.40
N GLY A 10 9.81 30.24 -10.51
CA GLY A 10 8.68 30.33 -9.58
C GLY A 10 7.76 29.11 -9.57
N VAL A 11 7.57 28.42 -10.70
CA VAL A 11 6.79 27.16 -10.75
C VAL A 11 7.57 26.03 -10.11
N LEU A 12 8.87 25.91 -10.42
CA LEU A 12 9.74 24.92 -9.79
C LEU A 12 9.80 25.10 -8.27
N LEU A 13 9.91 26.34 -7.80
CA LEU A 13 9.89 26.65 -6.37
C LEU A 13 8.57 26.23 -5.73
N ARG A 14 7.42 26.52 -6.34
CA ARG A 14 6.11 26.10 -5.81
C ARG A 14 5.97 24.58 -5.78
N CYS A 15 6.42 23.87 -6.81
CA CYS A 15 6.46 22.41 -6.82
C CYS A 15 7.33 21.88 -5.67
N ALA A 16 8.53 22.44 -5.48
CA ALA A 16 9.43 22.08 -4.39
C ALA A 16 8.79 22.35 -3.02
N ILE A 17 8.07 23.47 -2.85
CA ILE A 17 7.34 23.80 -1.63
C ILE A 17 6.24 22.75 -1.36
N ILE A 18 5.43 22.37 -2.35
CA ILE A 18 4.38 21.35 -2.17
C ILE A 18 5.00 20.00 -1.79
N VAL A 19 6.02 19.57 -2.51
CA VAL A 19 6.70 18.29 -2.24
C VAL A 19 7.33 18.29 -0.85
N GLY A 20 8.07 19.35 -0.50
CA GLY A 20 8.68 19.50 0.82
C GLY A 20 7.65 19.59 1.95
N ALA A 21 6.56 20.34 1.77
CA ALA A 21 5.46 20.44 2.72
C ALA A 21 4.77 19.08 2.91
N THR A 22 4.56 18.32 1.84
CA THR A 22 3.95 16.98 1.90
C THR A 22 4.86 15.99 2.62
N ILE A 23 6.17 15.98 2.29
CA ILE A 23 7.15 15.13 2.97
C ILE A 23 7.24 15.49 4.45
N GLY A 24 7.31 16.78 4.80
CA GLY A 24 7.35 17.22 6.18
C GLY A 24 6.09 16.86 6.97
N ALA A 25 4.92 17.11 6.38
CA ALA A 25 3.62 16.81 7.00
C ALA A 25 3.43 15.31 7.25
N TYR A 26 3.85 14.45 6.30
CA TYR A 26 3.62 13.00 6.34
C TYR A 26 4.88 12.16 6.57
N HIS A 27 5.97 12.74 7.09
CA HIS A 27 7.26 12.04 7.23
C HIS A 27 7.16 10.70 7.99
N TYR A 28 6.45 10.64 9.12
CA TYR A 28 6.24 9.42 9.89
C TYR A 28 5.44 8.38 9.10
N SER A 29 4.24 8.71 8.58
CA SER A 29 3.50 7.85 7.65
C SER A 29 4.31 7.33 6.46
N PHE A 30 5.13 8.17 5.84
CA PHE A 30 5.99 7.74 4.74
C PHE A 30 7.08 6.78 5.21
N SER A 31 7.70 7.05 6.36
CA SER A 31 8.70 6.14 6.93
C SER A 31 8.11 4.76 7.25
N THR A 32 6.86 4.68 7.73
CA THR A 32 6.21 3.40 8.01
C THR A 32 5.85 2.65 6.72
N LEU A 33 5.37 3.36 5.68
CA LEU A 33 5.13 2.76 4.36
C LEU A 33 6.42 2.26 3.70
N LEU A 34 7.50 3.05 3.75
CA LEU A 34 8.80 2.70 3.18
C LEU A 34 9.48 1.55 3.92
N SER A 35 9.34 1.49 5.24
CA SER A 35 9.86 0.39 6.06
C SER A 35 9.19 -0.94 5.74
N GLY A 36 7.98 -0.91 5.17
CA GLY A 36 7.26 -2.10 4.71
C GLY A 36 7.72 -2.63 3.34
N LEU A 37 8.48 -1.86 2.55
CA LEU A 37 8.92 -2.29 1.20
C LEU A 37 9.75 -3.59 1.18
N PRO A 38 10.63 -3.88 2.15
CA PRO A 38 11.36 -5.14 2.19
C PRO A 38 10.48 -6.36 2.50
N LEU A 39 9.26 -6.16 2.99
CA LEU A 39 8.37 -7.26 3.33
C LEU A 39 7.82 -7.89 2.05
N GLN A 40 7.81 -9.23 1.99
CA GLN A 40 7.20 -9.98 0.87
C GLN A 40 5.67 -10.05 1.01
N SER A 41 5.03 -8.90 1.26
CA SER A 41 3.58 -8.80 1.47
C SER A 41 2.90 -8.04 0.34
N PRO A 42 1.59 -8.25 0.10
CA PRO A 42 0.85 -7.49 -0.90
C PRO A 42 0.81 -5.98 -0.58
N LEU A 43 0.90 -5.64 0.70
CA LEU A 43 0.82 -4.25 1.18
C LEU A 43 2.15 -3.49 1.02
N ALA A 44 3.27 -4.18 0.86
CA ALA A 44 4.58 -3.56 0.67
C ALA A 44 4.60 -2.59 -0.53
N TYR A 45 3.91 -2.94 -1.61
CA TYR A 45 3.86 -2.13 -2.84
C TYR A 45 3.16 -0.78 -2.66
N LEU A 46 2.37 -0.59 -1.60
CA LEU A 46 1.73 0.69 -1.29
C LEU A 46 2.75 1.79 -1.02
N GLY A 47 3.95 1.43 -0.53
CA GLY A 47 5.06 2.36 -0.35
C GLY A 47 5.55 3.01 -1.66
N LEU A 48 5.28 2.40 -2.81
CA LEU A 48 5.64 2.95 -4.13
C LEU A 48 4.64 3.98 -4.65
N VAL A 49 3.40 3.99 -4.13
CA VAL A 49 2.30 4.82 -4.63
C VAL A 49 2.65 6.32 -4.64
N PRO A 50 3.23 6.92 -3.57
CA PRO A 50 3.58 8.34 -3.58
C PRO A 50 4.60 8.71 -4.68
N PHE A 51 5.56 7.83 -4.96
CA PHE A 51 6.57 8.04 -6.02
C PHE A 51 5.94 7.97 -7.41
N ILE A 52 5.07 6.98 -7.63
CA ILE A 52 4.33 6.84 -8.89
C ILE A 52 3.40 8.04 -9.09
N ALA A 53 2.70 8.50 -8.04
CA ALA A 53 1.86 9.69 -8.08
C ALA A 53 2.65 10.95 -8.47
N LEU A 54 3.84 11.13 -7.89
CA LEU A 54 4.74 12.23 -8.24
C LEU A 54 5.18 12.15 -9.70
N LEU A 55 5.57 10.96 -10.19
CA LEU A 55 5.92 10.74 -11.59
C LEU A 55 4.75 11.07 -12.52
N LEU A 56 3.52 10.62 -12.18
CA LEU A 56 2.30 10.94 -12.92
C LEU A 56 2.05 12.45 -12.97
N ALA A 57 2.27 13.15 -11.85
CA ALA A 57 2.11 14.60 -11.76
C ALA A 57 3.14 15.34 -12.65
N VAL A 58 4.39 14.88 -12.68
CA VAL A 58 5.43 15.43 -13.57
C VAL A 58 5.04 15.21 -15.03
N VAL A 59 4.69 13.99 -15.42
CA VAL A 59 4.32 13.66 -16.80
C VAL A 59 3.13 14.48 -17.28
N LYS A 60 2.06 14.59 -16.48
CA LYS A 60 0.87 15.38 -16.85
C LYS A 60 1.10 16.89 -16.76
N GLY A 61 1.95 17.36 -15.83
CA GLY A 61 2.28 18.77 -15.67
C GLY A 61 3.14 19.35 -16.79
N LEU A 62 3.89 18.50 -17.51
CA LEU A 62 4.71 18.91 -18.65
C LEU A 62 3.92 19.17 -19.94
N VAL A 63 2.65 18.78 -20.01
CA VAL A 63 1.82 18.95 -21.22
C VAL A 63 1.30 20.40 -21.32
N PRO A 64 1.73 21.20 -22.31
CA PRO A 64 1.27 22.58 -22.47
C PRO A 64 -0.23 22.63 -22.71
N HIS A 65 -0.92 23.51 -22.00
CA HIS A 65 -2.34 23.79 -22.25
C HIS A 65 -2.56 25.29 -22.19
N HIS A 66 -3.40 25.78 -23.11
CA HIS A 66 -3.82 27.17 -23.16
C HIS A 66 -5.11 27.31 -22.34
N ASP A 67 -5.02 27.93 -21.15
CA ASP A 67 -6.21 28.30 -20.39
C ASP A 67 -6.50 29.79 -20.55
N PRO A 68 -7.79 30.19 -20.63
CA PRO A 68 -8.17 31.59 -20.52
C PRO A 68 -7.78 32.11 -19.14
N ASP A 69 -7.16 33.29 -19.12
CA ASP A 69 -6.75 33.98 -17.90
C ASP A 69 -8.00 34.49 -17.18
N ILE A 70 -8.40 33.78 -16.12
CA ILE A 70 -9.54 34.16 -15.28
C ILE A 70 -8.96 34.28 -13.88
N GLU A 71 -8.99 35.51 -13.36
CA GLU A 71 -8.27 35.92 -12.14
C GLU A 71 -9.06 35.66 -10.83
N ASP A 72 -10.15 34.89 -10.86
CA ASP A 72 -10.95 34.62 -9.65
C ASP A 72 -10.26 33.61 -8.73
N ARG A 73 -9.59 34.12 -7.70
CA ARG A 73 -8.87 33.34 -6.68
C ARG A 73 -9.71 33.04 -5.44
N PHE A 74 -10.91 33.62 -5.32
CA PHE A 74 -11.78 33.34 -4.18
C PHE A 74 -12.20 31.87 -4.18
N VAL A 75 -12.57 31.35 -5.35
CA VAL A 75 -12.89 29.93 -5.56
C VAL A 75 -11.71 29.02 -5.17
N ASP A 76 -10.48 29.44 -5.48
CA ASP A 76 -9.28 28.68 -5.12
C ASP A 76 -9.14 28.53 -3.60
N TYR A 77 -9.37 29.60 -2.83
CA TYR A 77 -9.30 29.55 -1.37
C TYR A 77 -10.44 28.78 -0.73
N VAL A 78 -11.67 28.97 -1.25
CA VAL A 78 -12.87 28.26 -0.77
C VAL A 78 -12.70 26.74 -0.91
N ILE A 79 -12.00 26.27 -1.95
CA ILE A 79 -11.72 24.85 -2.13
C ILE A 79 -10.46 24.40 -1.38
N ALA A 80 -9.38 25.21 -1.41
CA ALA A 80 -8.12 24.83 -0.80
C ALA A 80 -8.17 24.73 0.73
N LEU A 81 -8.85 25.66 1.41
CA LEU A 81 -8.86 25.71 2.87
C LEU A 81 -9.56 24.49 3.48
N PRO A 82 -10.77 24.07 3.07
CA PRO A 82 -11.37 22.83 3.57
C PRO A 82 -10.52 21.59 3.29
N LEU A 83 -9.88 21.51 2.12
CA LEU A 83 -8.98 20.41 1.76
C LEU A 83 -7.70 20.37 2.61
N LEU A 84 -7.29 21.48 3.22
CA LEU A 84 -6.18 21.53 4.18
C LEU A 84 -6.65 21.34 5.63
N ILE A 85 -7.84 21.83 5.99
CA ILE A 85 -8.41 21.70 7.34
C ILE A 85 -8.85 20.26 7.61
N ALA A 86 -9.48 19.59 6.64
CA ALA A 86 -9.94 18.21 6.78
C ALA A 86 -8.82 17.22 7.17
N PRO A 87 -7.68 17.13 6.45
CA PRO A 87 -6.59 16.24 6.85
C PRO A 87 -5.97 16.65 8.20
N LEU A 88 -5.92 17.94 8.51
CA LEU A 88 -5.44 18.41 9.81
C LEU A 88 -6.35 17.94 10.95
N ALA A 89 -7.67 18.06 10.77
CA ALA A 89 -8.66 17.55 11.70
C ALA A 89 -8.56 16.01 11.83
N MET A 90 -8.37 15.30 10.71
CA MET A 90 -8.14 13.85 10.75
C MET A 90 -6.90 13.49 11.58
N LEU A 91 -5.78 14.20 11.43
CA LEU A 91 -4.54 13.91 12.15
C LEU A 91 -4.55 14.34 13.62
N LEU A 92 -5.34 15.35 14.00
CA LEU A 92 -5.39 15.87 15.36
C LEU A 92 -6.49 15.24 16.23
N ILE A 93 -7.66 14.95 15.62
CA ILE A 93 -8.86 14.55 16.35
C ILE A 93 -9.01 13.02 16.34
N LEU A 94 -8.89 12.38 15.18
CA LEU A 94 -9.20 10.95 15.06
C LEU A 94 -8.28 10.01 15.87
N PRO A 95 -6.96 10.26 16.01
CA PRO A 95 -6.11 9.41 16.85
C PRO A 95 -6.54 9.39 18.31
N VAL A 96 -7.07 10.50 18.82
CA VAL A 96 -7.49 10.63 20.22
C VAL A 96 -8.84 9.93 20.46
N HIS A 97 -9.76 10.02 19.50
CA HIS A 97 -11.13 9.50 19.66
C HIS A 97 -11.33 8.08 19.12
N ALA A 98 -10.48 7.62 18.19
CA ALA A 98 -10.64 6.36 17.49
C ALA A 98 -9.27 5.70 17.22
N ALA A 99 -8.37 5.69 18.21
CA ALA A 99 -6.97 5.28 18.05
C ALA A 99 -6.81 3.89 17.39
N GLU A 100 -7.65 2.93 17.80
CA GLU A 100 -7.68 1.56 17.26
C GLU A 100 -7.95 1.56 15.75
N TYR A 101 -9.06 2.17 15.33
CA TYR A 101 -9.45 2.26 13.91
C TYR A 101 -8.52 3.17 13.11
N PHE A 102 -8.01 4.24 13.72
CA PHE A 102 -7.14 5.21 13.06
C PHE A 102 -5.88 4.54 12.51
N TRP A 103 -5.23 3.72 13.34
CA TRP A 103 -4.01 3.02 12.95
C TRP A 103 -4.30 1.81 12.06
N LEU A 104 -5.30 1.01 12.42
CA LEU A 104 -5.70 -0.18 11.66
C LEU A 104 -6.10 0.17 10.22
N TRP A 105 -6.93 1.20 10.06
CA TRP A 105 -7.39 1.65 8.75
C TRP A 105 -6.46 2.67 8.11
N ARG A 106 -5.34 3.03 8.76
CA ARG A 106 -4.36 3.99 8.23
C ARG A 106 -5.01 5.26 7.70
N LEU A 107 -5.82 5.90 8.55
CA LEU A 107 -6.53 7.14 8.22
C LEU A 107 -5.55 8.31 7.98
N ASP A 108 -4.33 8.21 8.51
CA ASP A 108 -3.20 9.06 8.15
C ASP A 108 -2.96 9.07 6.63
N VAL A 109 -2.91 7.91 5.99
CA VAL A 109 -2.68 7.78 4.53
C VAL A 109 -3.90 8.22 3.73
N LEU A 110 -5.11 8.00 4.22
CA LEU A 110 -6.34 8.48 3.59
C LEU A 110 -6.39 10.02 3.52
N SER A 111 -5.80 10.70 4.50
CA SER A 111 -5.76 12.17 4.55
C SER A 111 -4.77 12.80 3.55
N LEU A 112 -3.76 12.05 3.11
CA LEU A 112 -2.71 12.51 2.17
C LEU A 112 -3.24 13.13 0.86
N PRO A 113 -4.13 12.47 0.08
CA PRO A 113 -4.68 13.05 -1.14
C PRO A 113 -5.41 14.38 -0.90
N LEU A 114 -6.09 14.54 0.24
CA LEU A 114 -6.77 15.78 0.60
C LEU A 114 -5.77 16.91 0.82
N PHE A 115 -4.72 16.65 1.61
CA PHE A 115 -3.65 17.62 1.85
C PHE A 115 -2.96 18.04 0.56
N VAL A 116 -2.58 17.08 -0.28
CA VAL A 116 -1.94 17.37 -1.57
C VAL A 116 -2.87 18.15 -2.50
N ALA A 117 -4.16 17.80 -2.54
CA ALA A 117 -5.16 18.54 -3.30
C ALA A 117 -5.29 19.99 -2.83
N GLY A 118 -5.37 20.22 -1.52
CA GLY A 118 -5.42 21.54 -0.91
C GLY A 118 -4.16 22.37 -1.18
N ALA A 119 -2.97 21.75 -1.08
CA ALA A 119 -1.70 22.42 -1.38
C ALA A 119 -1.59 22.85 -2.86
N ILE A 120 -2.03 21.99 -3.79
CA ILE A 120 -2.08 22.32 -5.22
C ILE A 120 -3.09 23.44 -5.47
N ALA A 121 -4.30 23.35 -4.94
CA ALA A 121 -5.33 24.37 -5.09
C ALA A 121 -4.86 25.73 -4.52
N LEU A 122 -4.17 25.74 -3.38
CA LEU A 122 -3.69 26.96 -2.73
C LEU A 122 -2.59 27.69 -3.53
N LEU A 123 -1.62 26.93 -4.09
CA LEU A 123 -0.44 27.51 -4.76
C LEU A 123 -0.58 27.64 -6.28
N PHE A 124 -1.39 26.81 -6.91
CA PHE A 124 -1.59 26.77 -8.35
C PHE A 124 -3.03 27.01 -8.80
N GLY A 125 -4.00 26.96 -7.89
CA GLY A 125 -5.42 27.12 -8.20
C GLY A 125 -6.12 25.80 -8.53
N VAL A 126 -7.44 25.81 -8.46
CA VAL A 126 -8.31 24.64 -8.62
C VAL A 126 -8.25 24.06 -10.03
N ARG A 127 -7.92 24.88 -11.03
CA ARG A 127 -7.74 24.43 -12.42
C ARG A 127 -6.58 23.47 -12.56
N VAL A 128 -5.45 23.80 -11.91
CA VAL A 128 -4.27 22.92 -11.91
C VAL A 128 -4.56 21.66 -11.11
N LEU A 129 -5.30 21.76 -9.99
CA LEU A 129 -5.80 20.59 -9.28
C LEU A 129 -6.64 19.69 -10.20
N TRP A 130 -7.58 20.24 -10.97
CA TRP A 130 -8.41 19.46 -11.88
C TRP A 130 -7.63 18.77 -12.99
N ARG A 131 -6.55 19.40 -13.48
CA ARG A 131 -5.61 18.80 -14.44
C ARG A 131 -4.82 17.64 -13.82
N LEU A 132 -4.41 17.81 -12.57
CA LEU A 132 -3.68 16.82 -11.77
C LEU A 132 -4.59 15.87 -10.99
N ARG A 133 -5.90 15.84 -11.29
CA ARG A 133 -6.88 15.02 -10.56
C ARG A 133 -6.50 13.55 -10.51
N TRP A 134 -5.95 13.00 -11.59
CA TRP A 134 -5.57 11.59 -11.64
C TRP A 134 -4.36 11.26 -10.75
N PRO A 135 -3.23 11.99 -10.81
CA PRO A 135 -2.14 11.85 -9.84
C PRO A 135 -2.60 11.98 -8.38
N VAL A 136 -3.48 12.96 -8.10
CA VAL A 136 -3.99 13.20 -6.74
C VAL A 136 -4.90 12.06 -6.29
N LEU A 137 -5.86 11.62 -7.12
CA LEU A 137 -6.73 10.48 -6.84
C LEU A 137 -5.94 9.18 -6.70
N TYR A 138 -4.85 9.01 -7.45
CA TYR A 138 -4.00 7.83 -7.37
C TYR A 138 -3.32 7.70 -5.98
N LEU A 139 -3.15 8.78 -5.23
CA LEU A 139 -2.68 8.69 -3.83
C LEU A 139 -3.65 7.91 -2.93
N LEU A 140 -4.96 7.83 -3.26
CA LEU A 140 -5.91 6.96 -2.55
C LEU A 140 -5.53 5.49 -2.68
N ALA A 141 -4.80 5.10 -3.73
CA ALA A 141 -4.31 3.74 -3.87
C ALA A 141 -3.29 3.35 -2.78
N ALA A 142 -2.72 4.32 -2.04
CA ALA A 142 -1.84 4.04 -0.90
C ALA A 142 -2.61 3.62 0.35
N TRP A 143 -3.93 3.85 0.40
CA TRP A 143 -4.76 3.49 1.54
C TRP A 143 -4.92 1.97 1.61
N PRO A 144 -4.46 1.30 2.69
CA PRO A 144 -4.40 -0.17 2.72
C PRO A 144 -5.76 -0.85 2.95
N LEU A 145 -6.75 -0.17 3.55
CA LEU A 145 -7.99 -0.81 3.97
C LEU A 145 -8.72 -1.58 2.84
N PRO A 146 -8.90 -1.03 1.63
CA PRO A 146 -9.51 -1.77 0.52
C PRO A 146 -8.76 -3.06 0.16
N TYR A 147 -7.42 -3.05 0.28
CA TYR A 147 -6.60 -4.23 0.03
C TYR A 147 -6.73 -5.24 1.16
N VAL A 148 -6.69 -4.79 2.42
CA VAL A 148 -6.87 -5.68 3.58
C VAL A 148 -8.22 -6.39 3.50
N LEU A 149 -9.32 -5.65 3.27
CA LEU A 149 -10.66 -6.23 3.12
C LEU A 149 -10.75 -7.19 1.94
N PHE A 150 -10.06 -6.91 0.84
CA PHE A 150 -10.00 -7.84 -0.28
C PHE A 150 -9.22 -9.11 0.08
N LEU A 151 -8.06 -8.96 0.70
CA LEU A 151 -7.20 -10.08 1.10
C LEU A 151 -7.89 -10.98 2.11
N THR A 152 -8.46 -10.43 3.18
CA THR A 152 -9.12 -11.23 4.22
C THR A 152 -10.29 -12.05 3.66
N ASN A 153 -11.09 -11.46 2.76
CA ASN A 153 -12.27 -12.13 2.21
C ASN A 153 -11.98 -13.06 1.03
N TRP A 154 -10.91 -12.83 0.26
CA TRP A 154 -10.67 -13.54 -1.01
C TRP A 154 -9.41 -14.39 -1.03
N MET A 155 -8.53 -14.30 -0.02
CA MET A 155 -7.25 -15.03 -0.01
C MET A 155 -7.44 -16.55 0.00
N GLY A 156 -8.44 -17.07 0.72
CA GLY A 156 -8.80 -18.50 0.72
C GLY A 156 -9.18 -18.96 -0.70
N THR A 157 -10.20 -18.34 -1.29
CA THR A 157 -10.67 -18.63 -2.66
C THR A 157 -9.55 -18.54 -3.70
N PHE A 158 -8.66 -17.55 -3.58
CA PHE A 158 -7.54 -17.40 -4.50
C PHE A 158 -6.50 -18.53 -4.37
N THR A 159 -6.23 -18.95 -3.14
CA THR A 159 -5.34 -20.08 -2.86
C THR A 159 -5.96 -21.36 -3.41
N ASP A 160 -7.25 -21.62 -3.14
CA ASP A 160 -7.96 -22.80 -3.61
C ASP A 160 -8.02 -22.90 -5.13
N THR A 161 -8.33 -21.78 -5.81
CA THR A 161 -8.35 -21.72 -7.28
C THR A 161 -6.97 -21.97 -7.88
N THR A 162 -5.92 -21.44 -7.26
CA THR A 162 -4.53 -21.68 -7.69
C THR A 162 -4.14 -23.14 -7.47
N LEU A 163 -4.50 -23.75 -6.34
CA LEU A 163 -4.27 -25.17 -6.06
C LEU A 163 -5.03 -26.07 -7.03
N ALA A 164 -6.28 -25.74 -7.34
CA ALA A 164 -7.08 -26.48 -8.31
C ALA A 164 -6.46 -26.45 -9.71
N ALA A 165 -6.03 -25.26 -10.17
CA ALA A 165 -5.34 -25.11 -11.45
C ALA A 165 -4.00 -25.85 -11.46
N LEU A 166 -3.21 -25.76 -10.39
CA LEU A 166 -1.94 -26.45 -10.25
C LEU A 166 -2.11 -27.97 -10.33
N ARG A 167 -3.13 -28.55 -9.67
CA ARG A 167 -3.44 -29.98 -9.76
C ARG A 167 -3.80 -30.41 -11.17
N LEU A 168 -4.52 -29.58 -11.92
CA LEU A 168 -4.84 -29.87 -13.32
C LEU A 168 -3.57 -29.91 -14.18
N VAL A 169 -2.67 -28.95 -13.99
CA VAL A 169 -1.39 -28.87 -14.71
C VAL A 169 -0.48 -30.05 -14.35
N LEU A 170 -0.44 -30.47 -13.08
CA LEU A 170 0.36 -31.60 -12.62
C LEU A 170 -0.06 -32.95 -13.21
N ARG A 171 -1.30 -33.07 -13.71
CA ARG A 171 -1.72 -34.25 -14.49
C ARG A 171 -1.02 -34.34 -15.84
N MET A 172 -0.61 -33.20 -16.40
CA MET A 172 0.12 -33.13 -17.67
C MET A 172 1.63 -33.19 -17.45
N VAL A 173 2.12 -32.58 -16.37
CA VAL A 173 3.55 -32.53 -16.02
C VAL A 173 3.72 -33.07 -14.59
N PRO A 174 4.07 -34.35 -14.40
CA PRO A 174 4.12 -35.00 -13.08
C PRO A 174 5.40 -34.62 -12.31
N ALA A 175 5.56 -33.32 -12.03
CA ALA A 175 6.73 -32.78 -11.32
C ALA A 175 6.63 -32.92 -9.80
N ALA A 176 5.42 -33.06 -9.25
CA ALA A 176 5.16 -33.21 -7.82
C ALA A 176 3.88 -34.01 -7.59
N THR A 177 3.77 -34.68 -6.44
CA THR A 177 2.59 -35.45 -6.04
C THR A 177 1.88 -34.77 -4.87
N PRO A 178 0.56 -34.50 -4.95
CA PRO A 178 -0.18 -33.89 -3.84
C PRO A 178 -0.30 -34.86 -2.66
N LEU A 179 -0.06 -34.41 -1.43
CA LEU A 179 -0.28 -35.22 -0.23
C LEU A 179 -1.76 -35.21 0.16
N ALA A 180 -2.40 -36.38 0.14
CA ALA A 180 -3.80 -36.56 0.49
C ALA A 180 -4.14 -36.27 1.97
N ALA A 181 -3.14 -36.30 2.86
CA ALA A 181 -3.29 -36.06 4.30
C ALA A 181 -3.26 -34.57 4.70
N SER A 182 -3.34 -33.65 3.74
CA SER A 182 -3.27 -32.20 3.97
C SER A 182 -4.49 -31.49 3.38
N ASP A 183 -4.64 -30.19 3.67
CA ASP A 183 -5.62 -29.30 3.02
C ASP A 183 -5.37 -29.12 1.51
N GLY A 184 -4.44 -29.90 0.95
CA GLY A 184 -4.11 -29.99 -0.46
C GLY A 184 -3.20 -28.87 -0.93
N SER A 185 -2.56 -28.17 0.01
CA SER A 185 -1.48 -27.19 -0.18
C SER A 185 -0.09 -27.83 -0.13
N LEU A 186 0.04 -29.08 0.35
CA LEU A 186 1.31 -29.79 0.45
C LEU A 186 1.56 -30.71 -0.74
N PHE A 187 2.76 -30.61 -1.30
CA PHE A 187 3.21 -31.40 -2.44
C PHE A 187 4.54 -32.09 -2.12
N SER A 188 4.65 -33.38 -2.44
CA SER A 188 5.86 -34.18 -2.30
C SER A 188 6.64 -34.14 -3.61
N ILE A 189 7.94 -33.88 -3.50
CA ILE A 189 8.89 -33.89 -4.61
C ILE A 189 10.01 -34.85 -4.24
N VAL A 190 10.44 -35.68 -5.19
CA VAL A 190 11.52 -36.65 -4.98
C VAL A 190 12.78 -36.12 -5.66
N HIS A 191 13.84 -35.92 -4.88
CA HIS A 191 15.17 -35.62 -5.39
C HIS A 191 16.17 -36.67 -4.91
N ALA A 192 16.89 -37.30 -5.84
CA ALA A 192 17.86 -38.36 -5.54
C ALA A 192 17.31 -39.49 -4.63
N GLY A 193 16.02 -39.85 -4.82
CA GLY A 193 15.35 -40.90 -4.04
C GLY A 193 14.88 -40.47 -2.64
N ARG A 194 15.09 -39.22 -2.22
CA ARG A 194 14.58 -38.67 -0.96
C ARG A 194 13.39 -37.74 -1.23
N PRO A 195 12.20 -38.03 -0.66
CA PRO A 195 11.08 -37.12 -0.74
C PRO A 195 11.29 -35.93 0.20
N PHE A 196 10.97 -34.74 -0.27
CA PHE A 196 10.80 -33.54 0.55
C PHE A 196 9.46 -32.89 0.21
N VAL A 197 8.93 -32.09 1.12
CA VAL A 197 7.58 -31.52 1.01
C VAL A 197 7.66 -30.02 0.81
N LEU A 198 6.99 -29.51 -0.23
CA LEU A 198 6.80 -28.08 -0.44
C LEU A 198 5.35 -27.69 -0.16
N SER A 199 5.19 -26.59 0.58
CA SER A 199 3.89 -25.97 0.83
C SER A 199 3.63 -24.82 -0.13
N VAL A 200 2.50 -24.87 -0.83
CA VAL A 200 1.99 -23.76 -1.63
C VAL A 200 0.91 -23.05 -0.82
N ALA A 201 1.34 -22.13 0.03
CA ALA A 201 0.47 -21.26 0.83
C ALA A 201 0.10 -19.95 0.09
N SER A 202 -0.64 -19.07 0.77
CA SER A 202 -1.13 -17.79 0.22
C SER A 202 -0.03 -16.90 -0.40
N ALA A 203 1.16 -16.89 0.20
CA ALA A 203 2.32 -16.15 -0.29
C ALA A 203 2.79 -16.63 -1.68
N CYS A 204 2.65 -17.93 -1.96
CA CYS A 204 2.99 -18.56 -3.25
C CYS A 204 1.82 -18.58 -4.22
N ALA A 205 0.57 -18.46 -3.74
CA ALA A 205 -0.63 -18.50 -4.57
C ALA A 205 -0.67 -17.38 -5.62
N GLY A 206 0.05 -16.29 -5.41
CA GLY A 206 0.26 -15.23 -6.42
C GLY A 206 -0.50 -13.93 -6.14
N VAL A 207 -1.20 -13.84 -5.00
CA VAL A 207 -1.98 -12.65 -4.59
C VAL A 207 -1.11 -11.40 -4.58
N ASN A 208 0.14 -11.50 -4.10
CA ASN A 208 1.12 -10.41 -4.08
C ASN A 208 1.37 -9.84 -5.48
N GLY A 209 1.52 -10.71 -6.48
CA GLY A 209 1.74 -10.31 -7.86
C GLY A 209 0.53 -9.60 -8.47
N LEU A 210 -0.69 -10.05 -8.14
CA LEU A 210 -1.90 -9.38 -8.62
C LEU A 210 -2.09 -8.01 -7.97
N ALA A 211 -1.87 -7.89 -6.66
CA ALA A 211 -1.93 -6.61 -5.96
C ALA A 211 -0.92 -5.61 -6.56
N ALA A 212 0.33 -6.04 -6.76
CA ALA A 212 1.37 -5.24 -7.41
C ALA A 212 0.96 -4.81 -8.82
N PHE A 213 0.40 -5.74 -9.62
CA PHE A 213 -0.06 -5.45 -10.97
C PHE A 213 -1.21 -4.44 -10.99
N ILE A 214 -2.17 -4.53 -10.07
CA ILE A 214 -3.29 -3.58 -9.98
C ILE A 214 -2.77 -2.18 -9.64
N VAL A 215 -1.86 -2.05 -8.66
CA VAL A 215 -1.27 -0.76 -8.28
C VAL A 215 -0.58 -0.12 -9.48
N VAL A 216 0.36 -0.83 -10.10
CA VAL A 216 1.12 -0.32 -11.26
C VAL A 216 0.23 -0.12 -12.49
N GLY A 217 -0.64 -1.09 -12.79
CA GLY A 217 -1.53 -1.08 -13.93
C GLY A 217 -2.57 0.05 -13.86
N ALA A 218 -3.11 0.34 -12.67
CA ALA A 218 -4.01 1.47 -12.47
C ALA A 218 -3.31 2.81 -12.75
N ALA A 219 -2.05 2.97 -12.33
CA ALA A 219 -1.25 4.15 -12.68
C ALA A 219 -1.09 4.28 -14.21
N PHE A 220 -0.70 3.21 -14.89
CA PHE A 220 -0.60 3.19 -16.35
C PHE A 220 -1.93 3.56 -17.03
N ALA A 221 -3.05 3.04 -16.53
CA ALA A 221 -4.38 3.33 -17.06
C ALA A 221 -4.76 4.82 -16.98
N THR A 222 -4.14 5.62 -16.10
CA THR A 222 -4.34 7.08 -16.04
C THR A 222 -3.57 7.86 -17.12
N ILE A 223 -2.53 7.27 -17.70
CA ILE A 223 -1.69 7.87 -18.75
C ILE A 223 -2.22 7.48 -20.13
N VAL A 224 -2.61 6.22 -20.29
CA VAL A 224 -3.06 5.65 -21.55
C VAL A 224 -4.39 6.25 -21.99
N HIS A 225 -4.53 6.56 -23.28
CA HIS A 225 -5.77 7.06 -23.88
C HIS A 225 -6.61 5.92 -24.46
N GLY A 226 -7.93 6.00 -24.30
CA GLY A 226 -8.87 5.00 -24.78
C GLY A 226 -10.13 4.88 -23.92
N ARG A 227 -11.07 4.05 -24.35
CA ARG A 227 -12.36 3.81 -23.65
C ARG A 227 -12.12 3.14 -22.30
N LEU A 228 -12.91 3.49 -21.29
CA LEU A 228 -12.79 2.91 -19.93
C LEU A 228 -12.94 1.39 -19.93
N LEU A 229 -13.86 0.86 -20.76
CA LEU A 229 -14.04 -0.58 -20.93
C LEU A 229 -12.77 -1.27 -21.42
N ASN A 230 -12.07 -0.68 -22.40
CA ASN A 230 -10.84 -1.28 -22.95
C ASN A 230 -9.72 -1.29 -21.91
N LYS A 231 -9.64 -0.26 -21.07
CA LYS A 231 -8.71 -0.22 -19.93
C LYS A 231 -9.05 -1.31 -18.90
N GLY A 232 -10.34 -1.49 -18.61
CA GLY A 232 -10.83 -2.55 -17.73
C GLY A 232 -10.51 -3.95 -18.27
N LEU A 233 -10.77 -4.21 -19.55
CA LEU A 233 -10.43 -5.48 -20.21
C LEU A 233 -8.93 -5.73 -20.26
N TRP A 234 -8.12 -4.69 -20.49
CA TRP A 234 -6.66 -4.78 -20.45
C TRP A 234 -6.16 -5.12 -19.03
N LEU A 235 -6.69 -4.49 -17.99
CA LEU A 235 -6.35 -4.83 -16.60
C LEU A 235 -6.77 -6.26 -16.26
N ALA A 236 -7.97 -6.69 -16.65
CA ALA A 236 -8.46 -8.04 -16.40
C ALA A 236 -7.60 -9.10 -17.09
N LEU A 237 -7.20 -8.87 -18.35
CA LEU A 237 -6.29 -9.77 -19.06
C LEU A 237 -4.92 -9.82 -18.35
N GLY A 238 -4.42 -8.67 -17.88
CA GLY A 238 -3.16 -8.62 -17.14
C GLY A 238 -3.21 -9.39 -15.83
N MET A 239 -4.29 -9.27 -15.06
CA MET A 239 -4.49 -10.08 -13.86
C MET A 239 -4.48 -11.58 -14.18
N LEU A 240 -5.19 -12.00 -15.23
CA LEU A 240 -5.21 -13.40 -15.67
C LEU A 240 -3.82 -13.88 -16.12
N LEU A 241 -3.08 -13.05 -16.86
CA LEU A 241 -1.73 -13.36 -17.32
C LEU A 241 -0.76 -13.51 -16.13
N ILE A 242 -0.76 -12.58 -15.18
CA ILE A 242 0.11 -12.63 -14.00
C ILE A 242 -0.22 -13.85 -13.14
N TRP A 243 -1.51 -14.17 -12.95
CA TRP A 243 -1.92 -15.40 -12.28
C TRP A 243 -1.42 -16.65 -13.01
N SER A 244 -1.57 -16.70 -14.34
CA SER A 244 -1.10 -17.84 -15.15
C SER A 244 0.41 -18.00 -15.09
N LEU A 245 1.16 -16.91 -15.18
CA LEU A 245 2.62 -16.91 -15.02
C LEU A 245 3.04 -17.36 -13.62
N ASN A 246 2.24 -17.08 -12.58
CA ASN A 246 2.49 -17.59 -11.24
C ASN A 246 2.36 -19.12 -11.16
N ILE A 247 1.37 -19.72 -11.85
CA ILE A 247 1.25 -21.18 -11.94
C ILE A 247 2.49 -21.78 -12.63
N VAL A 248 2.92 -21.18 -13.73
CA VAL A 248 4.15 -21.60 -14.43
C VAL A 248 5.36 -21.48 -13.50
N ARG A 249 5.47 -20.40 -12.73
CA ARG A 249 6.51 -20.21 -11.71
C ARG A 249 6.52 -21.34 -10.68
N ILE A 250 5.37 -21.71 -10.12
CA ILE A 250 5.28 -22.81 -9.14
C ILE A 250 5.74 -24.13 -9.78
N LEU A 251 5.30 -24.41 -11.01
CA LEU A 251 5.71 -25.61 -11.73
C LEU A 251 7.23 -25.65 -11.98
N LEU A 252 7.84 -24.53 -12.35
CA LEU A 252 9.29 -24.43 -12.53
C LEU A 252 10.05 -24.70 -11.23
N ILE A 253 9.52 -24.23 -10.09
CA ILE A 253 10.09 -24.52 -8.77
C ILE A 253 10.01 -26.03 -8.48
N PHE A 254 8.90 -26.70 -8.79
CA PHE A 254 8.76 -28.15 -8.60
C PHE A 254 9.74 -28.94 -9.48
N VAL A 255 9.82 -28.60 -10.76
CA VAL A 255 10.75 -29.24 -11.70
C VAL A 255 12.20 -29.04 -11.26
N ALA A 256 12.57 -27.81 -10.88
CA ALA A 256 13.90 -27.50 -10.37
C ALA A 256 14.20 -28.22 -9.05
N GLY A 257 13.22 -28.33 -8.15
CA GLY A 257 13.35 -29.07 -6.89
C GLY A 257 13.62 -30.56 -7.12
N GLY A 258 12.94 -31.18 -8.08
CA GLY A 258 13.21 -32.57 -8.45
C GLY A 258 14.58 -32.77 -9.09
N ALA A 259 15.04 -31.81 -9.91
CA ALA A 259 16.29 -31.93 -10.66
C ALA A 259 17.55 -31.52 -9.87
N LEU A 260 17.47 -30.45 -9.07
CA LEU A 260 18.61 -29.77 -8.45
C LEU A 260 18.54 -29.72 -6.91
N GLY A 261 17.43 -30.18 -6.33
CA GLY A 261 17.22 -30.24 -4.89
C GLY A 261 16.50 -29.04 -4.29
N GLU A 262 16.10 -29.18 -3.02
CA GLU A 262 15.27 -28.22 -2.28
C GLU A 262 15.93 -26.85 -2.10
N THR A 263 17.20 -26.82 -1.67
CA THR A 263 17.96 -25.59 -1.44
C THR A 263 18.07 -24.73 -2.69
N PHE A 264 18.32 -25.34 -3.85
CA PHE A 264 18.35 -24.58 -5.10
C PHE A 264 16.96 -24.03 -5.46
N ALA A 265 15.90 -24.81 -5.29
CA ALA A 265 14.55 -24.43 -5.64
C ALA A 265 14.01 -23.27 -4.76
N ILE A 266 14.27 -23.31 -3.45
CA ILE A 266 13.75 -22.35 -2.48
C ILE A 266 14.68 -21.15 -2.28
N ASP A 267 15.97 -21.36 -2.01
CA ASP A 267 16.87 -20.25 -1.70
C ASP A 267 17.41 -19.56 -2.97
N GLY A 268 17.54 -20.32 -4.06
CA GLY A 268 18.07 -19.81 -5.33
C GLY A 268 16.98 -19.31 -6.29
N LEU A 269 16.12 -20.23 -6.73
CA LEU A 269 15.20 -19.97 -7.84
C LEU A 269 13.96 -19.17 -7.42
N HIS A 270 13.35 -19.50 -6.27
CA HIS A 270 12.07 -18.94 -5.83
C HIS A 270 12.01 -17.40 -5.81
N PRO A 271 13.03 -16.66 -5.33
CA PRO A 271 13.01 -15.19 -5.31
C PRO A 271 13.19 -14.59 -6.71
N ILE A 272 14.08 -15.15 -7.53
CA ILE A 272 14.45 -14.61 -8.84
C ILE A 272 13.33 -14.83 -9.85
N ILE A 273 12.79 -16.04 -9.90
CA ILE A 273 11.79 -16.41 -10.91
C ILE A 273 10.49 -15.59 -10.73
N GLY A 274 10.16 -15.22 -9.49
CA GLY A 274 9.01 -14.34 -9.20
C GLY A 274 9.16 -12.98 -9.87
N LEU A 275 10.31 -12.32 -9.65
CA LEU A 275 10.61 -11.03 -10.25
C LEU A 275 10.62 -11.10 -11.78
N VAL A 276 11.25 -12.14 -12.34
CA VAL A 276 11.32 -12.35 -13.80
C VAL A 276 9.92 -12.57 -14.39
N SER A 277 9.10 -13.45 -13.78
CA SER A 277 7.74 -13.73 -14.26
C SER A 277 6.84 -12.49 -14.20
N PHE A 278 6.95 -11.70 -13.13
CA PHE A 278 6.18 -10.48 -12.98
C PHE A 278 6.61 -9.42 -14.01
N GLY A 279 7.91 -9.20 -14.15
CA GLY A 279 8.47 -8.27 -15.15
C GLY A 279 8.09 -8.66 -16.58
N LEU A 280 8.17 -9.95 -16.91
CA LEU A 280 7.71 -10.47 -18.19
C LEU A 280 6.23 -10.18 -18.43
N GLY A 281 5.38 -10.46 -17.44
CA GLY A 281 3.95 -10.16 -17.52
C GLY A 281 3.67 -8.67 -17.78
N VAL A 282 4.36 -7.77 -17.10
CA VAL A 282 4.23 -6.31 -17.33
C VAL A 282 4.65 -5.94 -18.75
N VAL A 283 5.79 -6.45 -19.24
CA VAL A 283 6.27 -6.19 -20.61
C VAL A 283 5.26 -6.68 -21.64
N LEU A 284 4.75 -7.91 -21.50
CA LEU A 284 3.73 -8.46 -22.38
C LEU A 284 2.46 -7.59 -22.36
N MET A 285 2.03 -7.13 -21.19
CA MET A 285 0.87 -6.25 -21.07
C MET A 285 1.06 -4.89 -21.75
N ILE A 286 2.27 -4.35 -21.75
CA ILE A 286 2.61 -3.13 -22.52
C ILE A 286 2.53 -3.41 -24.02
N LEU A 287 3.05 -4.55 -24.48
CA LEU A 287 3.06 -4.92 -25.91
C LEU A 287 1.65 -5.13 -26.48
N VAL A 288 0.67 -5.57 -25.68
CA VAL A 288 -0.71 -5.77 -26.12
C VAL A 288 -1.59 -4.51 -26.03
N LEU A 289 -1.06 -3.36 -25.58
CA LEU A 289 -1.82 -2.09 -25.57
C LEU A 289 -2.50 -1.78 -26.93
N PRO A 290 -1.82 -1.89 -28.09
CA PRO A 290 -2.43 -1.60 -29.39
C PRO A 290 -3.64 -2.49 -29.70
N PHE A 291 -3.63 -3.75 -29.23
CA PHE A 291 -4.74 -4.69 -29.42
C PHE A 291 -6.05 -4.19 -28.78
N PHE A 292 -5.94 -3.53 -27.62
CA PHE A 292 -7.06 -2.89 -26.93
C PHE A 292 -7.40 -1.49 -27.44
N ARG A 293 -6.77 -1.05 -28.55
CA ARG A 293 -6.87 0.33 -29.06
C ARG A 293 -6.46 1.37 -28.01
N LEU A 294 -5.48 1.02 -27.20
CA LEU A 294 -4.92 1.86 -26.16
C LEU A 294 -3.62 2.49 -26.67
N THR A 295 -3.51 3.81 -26.59
CA THR A 295 -2.33 4.55 -27.09
C THR A 295 -1.64 5.31 -25.96
N ILE A 296 -0.31 5.29 -25.98
CA ILE A 296 0.52 6.18 -25.18
C ILE A 296 0.84 7.36 -26.09
N GLU A 297 0.08 8.45 -25.96
CA GLU A 297 0.46 9.70 -26.60
C GLU A 297 1.66 10.27 -25.87
N ILE A 298 2.85 10.07 -26.45
CA ILE A 298 4.02 10.84 -26.10
C ILE A 298 3.79 12.22 -26.74
N PRO A 299 3.72 13.32 -25.97
CA PRO A 299 3.50 14.65 -26.54
C PRO A 299 4.56 14.92 -27.61
N ASN A 300 4.14 14.90 -28.88
CA ASN A 300 5.05 15.15 -29.98
C ASN A 300 5.35 16.64 -29.99
N SER A 301 6.58 17.03 -29.62
CA SER A 301 7.07 18.42 -29.70
C SER A 301 7.19 18.96 -31.14
N ARG A 302 6.55 18.33 -32.11
CA ARG A 302 6.59 18.66 -33.54
C ARG A 302 5.16 18.62 -34.08
N GLY A 303 4.57 19.79 -34.34
CA GLY A 303 3.28 19.84 -35.04
C GLY A 303 2.51 21.15 -35.00
N GLY A 304 2.87 22.12 -34.16
CA GLY A 304 2.34 23.47 -34.27
C GLY A 304 3.31 24.36 -35.04
N HIS A 305 3.14 24.50 -36.35
CA HIS A 305 3.61 25.74 -36.99
C HIS A 305 2.92 26.89 -36.24
N PRO A 306 3.65 27.83 -35.62
CA PRO A 306 3.02 29.02 -35.13
C PRO A 306 2.50 29.75 -36.37
N GLU A 307 1.19 29.72 -36.57
CA GLU A 307 0.52 30.74 -37.37
C GLU A 307 1.04 32.09 -36.84
N PRO A 308 1.59 32.98 -37.68
CA PRO A 308 2.17 34.24 -37.23
C PRO A 308 1.05 35.15 -36.77
N MET A 309 0.54 34.90 -35.56
CA MET A 309 -0.38 35.79 -34.88
C MET A 309 0.44 36.98 -34.40
N ALA A 310 -0.01 38.16 -34.83
CA ALA A 310 0.57 39.46 -34.51
C ALA A 310 0.98 39.56 -33.03
N PRO A 311 2.06 40.31 -32.70
CA PRO A 311 2.59 40.40 -31.35
C PRO A 311 1.63 41.19 -30.46
N ARG A 312 0.53 40.57 -30.04
CA ARG A 312 -0.14 40.99 -28.82
C ARG A 312 0.84 40.65 -27.73
N ALA A 313 1.40 41.69 -27.12
CA ALA A 313 2.18 41.59 -25.90
C ALA A 313 1.30 40.91 -24.84
N VAL A 314 1.31 39.57 -24.81
CA VAL A 314 0.86 38.79 -23.68
C VAL A 314 1.86 39.14 -22.60
N ARG A 315 1.52 40.18 -21.84
CA ARG A 315 2.10 40.43 -20.54
C ARG A 315 1.87 39.14 -19.77
N ARG A 316 2.86 38.24 -19.80
CA ARG A 316 2.94 37.10 -18.90
C ARG A 316 3.16 37.70 -17.51
N ARG A 317 2.09 38.24 -16.92
CA ARG A 317 2.09 38.57 -15.51
C ARG A 317 2.23 37.24 -14.82
N ALA A 318 3.45 37.00 -14.32
CA ALA A 318 3.75 35.89 -13.45
C ALA A 318 2.60 35.77 -12.44
N MET A 319 1.95 34.60 -12.39
CA MET A 319 0.89 34.29 -11.42
C MET A 319 1.23 34.98 -10.10
N ALA A 320 0.51 36.05 -9.76
CA ALA A 320 0.80 36.80 -8.55
C ALA A 320 0.51 35.87 -7.39
N THR A 321 1.57 35.21 -6.88
CA THR A 321 1.46 34.40 -5.68
C THR A 321 0.96 35.34 -4.60
N PRO A 322 -0.16 35.03 -3.95
CA PRO A 322 -0.57 35.82 -2.82
C PRO A 322 0.52 35.54 -1.80
N ARG A 323 1.25 36.56 -1.36
CA ARG A 323 2.37 36.39 -0.43
C ARG A 323 1.98 35.58 0.81
N ALA A 324 0.67 35.52 1.13
CA ALA A 324 0.06 34.75 2.20
C ALA A 324 -0.14 33.23 1.93
N ALA A 325 -0.19 32.72 0.70
CA ALA A 325 -0.49 31.28 0.49
C ALA A 325 0.63 30.34 0.93
N VAL A 326 1.88 30.71 0.65
CA VAL A 326 3.06 29.93 1.06
C VAL A 326 3.16 29.81 2.59
N PRO A 327 3.11 30.90 3.38
CA PRO A 327 3.19 30.77 4.84
C PRO A 327 2.00 29.99 5.41
N VAL A 328 0.79 30.14 4.86
CA VAL A 328 -0.37 29.33 5.27
C VAL A 328 -0.09 27.84 5.06
N LEU A 329 0.37 27.43 3.87
CA LEU A 329 0.71 26.04 3.60
C LEU A 329 1.80 25.52 4.54
N LEU A 330 2.85 26.31 4.77
CA LEU A 330 3.95 25.92 5.64
C LEU A 330 3.49 25.74 7.10
N VAL A 331 2.64 26.64 7.61
CA VAL A 331 2.05 26.50 8.95
C VAL A 331 1.23 25.22 9.05
N VAL A 332 0.32 24.98 8.09
CA VAL A 332 -0.48 23.75 8.09
C VAL A 332 0.41 22.51 8.00
N ALA A 333 1.45 22.53 7.15
CA ALA A 333 2.40 21.43 7.01
C ALA A 333 3.19 21.16 8.28
N VAL A 334 3.60 22.20 9.02
CA VAL A 334 4.29 22.06 10.31
C VAL A 334 3.36 21.45 11.35
N VAL A 335 2.12 21.95 11.49
CA VAL A 335 1.16 21.39 12.45
C VAL A 335 0.81 19.94 12.09
N ALA A 336 0.56 19.65 10.82
CA ALA A 336 0.33 18.28 10.34
C ALA A 336 1.55 17.39 10.60
N GLY A 337 2.77 17.89 10.36
CA GLY A 337 4.02 17.18 10.63
C GLY A 337 4.20 16.84 12.11
N LEU A 338 3.94 17.79 13.01
CA LEU A 338 3.98 17.55 14.45
C LEU A 338 2.91 16.54 14.89
N ALA A 339 1.69 16.65 14.37
CA ALA A 339 0.62 15.69 14.63
C ALA A 339 0.99 14.28 14.13
N ASN A 340 1.53 14.20 12.92
CA ASN A 340 1.96 12.97 12.29
C ASN A 340 3.14 12.30 13.03
N ALA A 341 4.10 13.08 13.55
CA ALA A 341 5.15 12.54 14.42
C ALA A 341 4.58 11.94 15.71
N ASN A 342 3.56 12.58 16.27
CA ASN A 342 2.89 12.11 17.48
C ASN A 342 2.08 10.82 17.26
N LEU A 343 1.78 10.45 16.00
CA LEU A 343 1.17 9.15 15.70
C LEU A 343 2.01 7.97 16.19
N ALA A 344 3.31 8.15 16.41
CA ALA A 344 4.15 7.11 17.01
C ALA A 344 3.69 6.65 18.40
N VAL A 345 2.97 7.50 19.15
CA VAL A 345 2.37 7.16 20.45
C VAL A 345 1.14 6.26 20.29
N PHE A 346 0.43 6.41 19.17
CA PHE A 346 -0.77 5.64 18.82
C PHE A 346 -0.46 4.44 17.91
N ALA A 347 0.77 4.33 17.41
CA ALA A 347 1.20 3.23 16.57
C ALA A 347 1.11 1.92 17.37
N SER A 348 0.51 0.91 16.74
CA SER A 348 0.36 -0.43 17.33
C SER A 348 1.66 -0.93 17.95
N THR A 349 1.54 -1.68 19.03
CA THR A 349 2.51 -2.47 19.83
C THR A 349 3.66 -3.18 19.06
N PHE A 350 3.62 -3.23 17.73
CA PHE A 350 4.57 -3.87 16.82
C PHE A 350 5.54 -2.87 16.18
N SER A 351 6.81 -3.24 16.07
CA SER A 351 7.81 -2.46 15.32
C SER A 351 7.83 -2.91 13.86
N ASN A 352 8.06 -1.96 12.94
CA ASN A 352 8.11 -2.22 11.50
C ASN A 352 9.38 -2.97 11.03
N LEU A 353 10.26 -3.46 11.92
CA LEU A 353 11.60 -3.97 11.55
C LEU A 353 12.11 -5.16 12.38
N GLY A 354 11.24 -5.93 13.03
CA GLY A 354 11.61 -7.27 13.53
C GLY A 354 11.90 -7.45 15.04
N PRO A 355 12.41 -6.49 15.82
CA PRO A 355 12.40 -6.65 17.28
C PRO A 355 11.05 -6.21 17.85
N PRO A 356 10.42 -6.98 18.74
CA PRO A 356 9.17 -6.57 19.36
C PRO A 356 9.40 -5.32 20.23
N ARG A 357 8.62 -4.26 19.99
CA ARG A 357 8.65 -3.02 20.82
C ARG A 357 8.06 -3.24 22.21
N VAL A 358 7.35 -4.35 22.38
CA VAL A 358 6.79 -4.79 23.65
C VAL A 358 7.33 -6.19 23.89
N GLY A 359 8.09 -6.36 24.97
CA GLY A 359 8.53 -7.69 25.39
C GLY A 359 7.31 -8.58 25.65
N GLY A 360 7.51 -9.90 25.63
CA GLY A 360 6.47 -10.83 26.05
C GLY A 360 5.87 -10.39 27.39
N LEU A 361 4.55 -10.56 27.54
CA LEU A 361 3.84 -10.09 28.72
C LEU A 361 4.45 -10.72 29.98
N MET A 362 5.12 -9.91 30.80
CA MET A 362 5.52 -10.33 32.14
C MET A 362 4.37 -9.98 33.11
N PRO A 363 3.77 -10.95 33.82
CA PRO A 363 2.65 -10.68 34.72
C PRO A 363 2.92 -9.60 35.77
N VAL A 364 4.20 -9.40 36.12
CA VAL A 364 4.66 -8.36 37.05
C VAL A 364 4.63 -6.96 36.44
N SER A 365 4.92 -6.80 35.13
CA SER A 365 4.91 -5.49 34.45
C SER A 365 3.55 -5.14 33.85
N ALA A 366 2.62 -6.09 33.77
CA ALA A 366 1.26 -5.92 33.25
C ALA A 366 0.23 -5.66 34.37
N GLN A 367 0.67 -5.28 35.58
CA GLN A 367 -0.23 -4.95 36.68
C GLN A 367 -0.90 -3.59 36.43
N VAL A 368 -2.22 -3.57 36.45
CA VAL A 368 -3.02 -2.34 36.38
C VAL A 368 -3.61 -2.10 37.76
N SER A 369 -3.39 -0.92 38.35
CA SER A 369 -3.90 -0.58 39.68
C SER A 369 -5.40 -0.89 39.79
N GLY A 370 -5.81 -1.66 40.79
CA GLY A 370 -7.22 -1.97 41.00
C GLY A 370 -7.79 -3.03 40.05
N TRP A 371 -6.94 -3.74 39.32
CA TRP A 371 -7.32 -4.84 38.44
C TRP A 371 -6.43 -6.06 38.72
N SER A 372 -7.01 -7.26 38.70
CA SER A 372 -6.24 -8.51 38.73
C SER A 372 -6.15 -9.12 37.34
N LEU A 373 -4.94 -9.53 36.98
CA LEU A 373 -4.64 -10.25 35.76
C LEU A 373 -4.53 -11.75 36.05
N GLN A 374 -5.26 -12.58 35.32
CA GLN A 374 -5.14 -14.04 35.37
C GLN A 374 -5.01 -14.64 33.97
N GLN A 375 -4.15 -15.64 33.80
CA GLN A 375 -4.13 -16.45 32.58
C GLN A 375 -5.29 -17.43 32.63
N ILE A 376 -6.13 -17.45 31.58
CA ILE A 376 -7.35 -18.28 31.53
C ILE A 376 -7.32 -19.33 30.42
N ALA A 377 -6.51 -19.17 29.36
CA ALA A 377 -6.39 -20.18 28.32
C ALA A 377 -5.05 -20.11 27.56
N THR A 378 -4.72 -21.21 26.87
CA THR A 378 -3.62 -21.30 25.90
C THR A 378 -4.15 -21.99 24.64
N TYR A 379 -3.86 -21.43 23.46
CA TYR A 379 -4.41 -21.88 22.18
C TYR A 379 -3.32 -22.48 21.28
N PRO A 380 -3.11 -23.81 21.32
CA PRO A 380 -2.05 -24.47 20.55
C PRO A 380 -2.33 -24.54 19.04
N TRP A 381 -3.58 -24.36 18.63
CA TRP A 381 -4.00 -24.36 17.23
C TRP A 381 -3.44 -23.17 16.42
N SER A 382 -2.82 -22.19 17.09
CA SER A 382 -2.21 -21.01 16.46
C SER A 382 -0.93 -21.32 15.67
N ARG A 383 -0.22 -22.42 16.01
CA ARG A 383 1.10 -22.77 15.43
C ARG A 383 1.13 -22.93 13.91
N PRO A 384 0.13 -23.53 13.23
CA PRO A 384 0.10 -23.57 11.78
C PRO A 384 0.03 -22.19 11.10
N TYR A 385 -0.49 -21.18 11.80
CA TYR A 385 -0.69 -19.83 11.27
C TYR A 385 0.50 -18.91 11.59
N PHE A 386 0.97 -18.95 12.84
CA PHE A 386 2.00 -18.06 13.34
C PHE A 386 3.38 -18.71 13.46
N GLY A 387 3.54 -19.97 13.05
CA GLY A 387 4.80 -20.72 13.08
C GLY A 387 4.91 -21.71 14.25
N ALA A 388 5.77 -22.71 14.11
CA ALA A 388 5.86 -23.82 15.07
C ALA A 388 6.21 -23.37 16.50
N GLU A 389 7.01 -22.30 16.62
CA GLU A 389 7.45 -21.71 17.88
C GLU A 389 6.47 -20.64 18.42
N SER A 390 5.29 -20.48 17.81
CA SER A 390 4.34 -19.47 18.26
C SER A 390 3.60 -19.90 19.53
N THR A 391 3.24 -18.91 20.34
CA THR A 391 2.34 -19.08 21.48
C THR A 391 1.16 -18.13 21.37
N TRP A 392 0.00 -18.59 21.82
CA TRP A 392 -1.17 -17.74 22.03
C TRP A 392 -1.73 -18.03 23.41
N ILE A 393 -1.67 -17.04 24.28
CA ILE A 393 -2.13 -17.12 25.67
C ILE A 393 -3.21 -16.07 25.90
N ARG A 394 -4.33 -16.48 26.48
CA ARG A 394 -5.40 -15.58 26.89
C ARG A 394 -5.31 -15.25 28.37
N TYR A 395 -5.30 -13.97 28.66
CA TYR A 395 -5.41 -13.40 29.98
C TYR A 395 -6.76 -12.70 30.16
N GLN A 396 -7.16 -12.54 31.41
CA GLN A 396 -8.36 -11.83 31.83
C GLN A 396 -8.00 -10.84 32.92
N TYR A 397 -8.35 -9.58 32.68
CA TYR A 397 -8.37 -8.52 33.68
C TYR A 397 -9.74 -8.47 34.34
N THR A 398 -9.76 -8.58 35.66
CA THR A 398 -10.98 -8.43 36.46
C THR A 398 -10.81 -7.24 37.39
N TRP A 399 -11.76 -6.30 37.32
CA TRP A 399 -11.73 -5.12 38.20
C TRP A 399 -11.93 -5.55 39.65
N GLN A 400 -11.15 -4.97 40.56
CA GLN A 400 -11.20 -5.24 41.99
C GLN A 400 -11.72 -4.01 42.74
N PRO A 401 -13.02 -3.95 43.08
CA PRO A 401 -13.64 -2.78 43.72
C PRO A 401 -13.03 -2.44 45.08
N GLN A 402 -12.42 -3.43 45.74
CA GLN A 402 -11.89 -3.35 47.10
C GLN A 402 -10.35 -3.19 47.14
N ALA A 403 -9.70 -3.03 45.99
CA ALA A 403 -8.25 -2.87 45.94
C ALA A 403 -7.79 -1.54 46.54
N ALA A 404 -6.67 -1.56 47.28
CA ALA A 404 -6.09 -0.38 47.91
C ALA A 404 -5.69 0.71 46.90
N ASN A 405 -5.26 0.32 45.70
CA ASN A 405 -4.92 1.22 44.61
C ASN A 405 -6.08 1.30 43.62
N GLN A 406 -6.95 2.30 43.75
CA GLN A 406 -8.09 2.47 42.84
C GLN A 406 -7.64 2.93 41.44
N SER A 407 -8.28 2.40 40.39
CA SER A 407 -8.16 2.94 39.02
C SER A 407 -9.31 3.89 38.71
N GLY A 408 -9.02 4.91 37.89
CA GLY A 408 -10.02 5.78 37.28
C GLY A 408 -10.89 5.07 36.23
N PHE A 409 -10.49 3.87 35.79
CA PHE A 409 -11.21 3.01 34.86
C PHE A 409 -11.82 1.81 35.61
N ARG A 410 -13.15 1.66 35.50
CA ARG A 410 -13.97 0.63 36.17
C ARG A 410 -14.83 -0.08 35.13
N ALA A 411 -14.93 -1.40 35.20
CA ALA A 411 -15.84 -2.18 34.37
C ALA A 411 -16.51 -3.29 35.20
N ALA A 412 -17.77 -3.58 34.89
CA ALA A 412 -18.47 -4.73 35.46
C ALA A 412 -18.04 -6.05 34.79
N ASP A 413 -17.72 -5.97 33.50
CA ASP A 413 -17.30 -7.12 32.70
C ASP A 413 -15.77 -7.28 32.71
N PRO A 414 -15.26 -8.52 32.71
CA PRO A 414 -13.82 -8.77 32.56
C PRO A 414 -13.31 -8.30 31.19
N VAL A 415 -12.09 -7.78 31.17
CA VAL A 415 -11.40 -7.40 29.93
C VAL A 415 -10.47 -8.54 29.52
N VAL A 416 -10.66 -9.08 28.31
CA VAL A 416 -9.82 -10.14 27.76
C VAL A 416 -8.59 -9.54 27.09
N LEU A 417 -7.42 -10.11 27.35
CA LEU A 417 -6.17 -9.79 26.68
C LEU A 417 -5.59 -11.07 26.07
N ASP A 418 -5.55 -11.16 24.75
CA ASP A 418 -4.83 -12.22 24.06
C ASP A 418 -3.40 -11.76 23.71
N VAL A 419 -2.43 -12.60 24.07
CA VAL A 419 -1.01 -12.38 23.80
C VAL A 419 -0.54 -13.46 22.85
N ILE A 420 -0.25 -13.06 21.61
CA ILE A 420 0.32 -13.92 20.58
C ILE A 420 1.80 -13.56 20.44
N SER A 421 2.69 -14.55 20.53
CA SER A 421 4.13 -14.39 20.31
C SER A 421 4.58 -15.28 19.16
N THR A 422 5.35 -14.74 18.22
CA THR A 422 5.96 -15.51 17.13
C THR A 422 7.29 -14.89 16.71
N PRO A 423 8.30 -15.70 16.31
CA PRO A 423 9.51 -15.20 15.67
C PRO A 423 9.29 -14.70 14.22
N ASP A 424 8.16 -15.06 13.57
CA ASP A 424 7.82 -14.62 12.22
C ASP A 424 6.94 -13.37 12.25
N SER A 425 7.59 -12.20 12.14
CA SER A 425 6.89 -10.92 12.08
C SER A 425 5.95 -10.76 10.88
N SER A 426 6.15 -11.53 9.80
CA SER A 426 5.29 -11.46 8.61
C SER A 426 3.92 -12.08 8.86
N ALA A 427 3.82 -13.07 9.75
CA ALA A 427 2.58 -13.73 10.10
C ALA A 427 1.52 -12.76 10.67
N PHE A 428 1.91 -11.77 11.47
CA PHE A 428 0.98 -10.74 11.98
C PHE A 428 0.46 -9.79 10.89
N SER A 429 1.20 -9.63 9.80
CA SER A 429 0.73 -8.85 8.64
C SER A 429 -0.22 -9.66 7.77
N ILE A 430 -0.12 -10.99 7.79
CA ILE A 430 -0.96 -11.92 7.04
C ILE A 430 -2.27 -12.20 7.80
N TYR A 431 -2.18 -12.44 9.11
CA TYR A 431 -3.29 -12.75 10.01
C TYR A 431 -3.46 -11.61 11.02
N GLY A 432 -4.28 -10.61 10.63
CA GLY A 432 -4.62 -9.46 11.46
C GLY A 432 -5.58 -9.81 12.61
N LEU A 433 -5.97 -8.79 13.39
CA LEU A 433 -6.87 -8.96 14.54
C LEU A 433 -8.19 -9.63 14.14
N GLU A 434 -8.70 -9.30 12.95
CA GLU A 434 -9.94 -9.84 12.41
C GLU A 434 -9.88 -11.35 12.17
N ALA A 435 -8.71 -11.88 11.76
CA ALA A 435 -8.49 -13.31 11.54
C ALA A 435 -8.30 -14.09 12.85
N CYS A 436 -8.03 -13.39 13.95
CA CYS A 436 -7.89 -13.98 15.28
C CYS A 436 -9.24 -14.17 15.98
N TYR A 437 -10.24 -13.36 15.64
CA TYR A 437 -11.53 -13.31 16.35
C TYR A 437 -12.75 -13.63 15.48
N ASN A 438 -12.58 -13.85 14.18
CA ASN A 438 -13.58 -14.41 13.27
C ASN A 438 -13.05 -15.70 12.67
#